data_AF-A0A7L9SAF9-F1
#
_entry.id   AF-A0A7L9SAF9-F1
#
_cell.length_a   1.000
_cell.length_b   1.000
_cell.length_c   1.000
_cell.angle_alpha   90.00
_cell.angle_beta   90.00
_cell.angle_gamma   90.00
#
_symmetry.space_group_name_H-M   'P 1'
#
loop_
_entity.id
_entity.type
_entity.pdbx_description
1 polymer ?
#
loop_
_entity_poly.entity_id
_entity_poly.type
_entity_poly.pdbx_seq_one_letter_code
_entity_poly.pdbx_strand_id
1 'polypeptide(L)'
;MQPIKVLSFLFVFLLSACSDPVAQQIEQQIPITKSRIEALSQALTSGQVTNAALINQYAQKVTAAKPELADIVKVIARDATPTGPMYKGLMDRFDQAQNMPQLFSTKEERYQELLNIYQAADPILFSDALSDPLNVLADMSDGMLPRVNALSKAQSMQANGAQDFGVGEQLIGNPNYGQWQTGSNGLSFWEWYGMYALMDNLFGSRRVYYSDWGRYRNYSYYSDYGRTRYSSPSSLRKQVNLDNRTRKSFESKGQKYTSAYAKNRTGASSISQKSKAAQTNANRFQKTTTNKSAYASSNKKNASFRNSRTNTSRGTRRGK
;
A
#
# COMPACT_ATOMS: atom_id res chain seq x y z
N MET A 1 -39.19 -53.07 -9.27
CA MET A 1 -38.95 -51.75 -9.92
C MET A 1 -38.56 -50.64 -8.93
N GLN A 2 -37.76 -50.92 -7.89
CA GLN A 2 -37.34 -49.92 -6.89
C GLN A 2 -35.83 -49.65 -6.74
N PRO A 3 -34.87 -50.49 -7.18
CA PRO A 3 -33.44 -50.16 -6.95
C PRO A 3 -32.89 -49.10 -7.92
N ILE A 4 -33.49 -48.97 -9.12
CA ILE A 4 -33.03 -48.02 -10.15
C ILE A 4 -33.33 -46.56 -9.75
N LYS A 5 -34.45 -46.30 -9.05
CA LYS A 5 -34.79 -44.95 -8.59
C LYS A 5 -33.90 -44.45 -7.46
N VAL A 6 -33.44 -45.35 -6.58
CA VAL A 6 -32.52 -45.03 -5.48
C VAL A 6 -31.11 -44.75 -6.00
N LEU A 7 -30.65 -45.49 -7.01
CA LEU A 7 -29.34 -45.28 -7.63
C LEU A 7 -29.27 -43.94 -8.39
N SER A 8 -30.35 -43.52 -9.05
CA SER A 8 -30.44 -42.20 -9.69
C SER A 8 -30.47 -41.04 -8.69
N PHE A 9 -31.07 -41.20 -7.52
CA PHE A 9 -31.10 -40.17 -6.48
C PHE A 9 -29.72 -39.97 -5.82
N LEU A 10 -28.97 -41.06 -5.62
CA LEU A 10 -27.60 -41.01 -5.06
C LEU A 10 -26.61 -40.31 -6.02
N PHE A 11 -26.79 -40.49 -7.33
CA PHE A 11 -25.93 -39.87 -8.36
C PHE A 11 -26.20 -38.36 -8.52
N VAL A 12 -27.44 -37.91 -8.31
CA VAL A 12 -27.80 -36.48 -8.33
C VAL A 12 -27.26 -35.72 -7.11
N PHE A 13 -27.16 -36.38 -5.95
CA PHE A 13 -26.51 -35.81 -4.75
C PHE A 13 -24.99 -35.75 -4.85
N LEU A 14 -24.35 -36.69 -5.56
CA LEU A 14 -22.90 -36.68 -5.79
C LEU A 14 -22.46 -35.62 -6.83
N LEU A 15 -23.36 -35.17 -7.71
CA LEU A 15 -23.09 -34.12 -8.70
C LEU A 15 -23.25 -32.69 -8.16
N SER A 16 -23.86 -32.51 -6.98
CA SER A 16 -24.09 -31.19 -6.36
C SER A 16 -23.03 -30.78 -5.33
N ALA A 17 -22.02 -31.62 -5.09
CA ALA A 17 -20.98 -31.39 -4.08
C ALA A 17 -19.61 -30.91 -4.65
N CYS A 18 -19.57 -30.39 -5.88
CA CYS A 18 -18.38 -29.73 -6.41
C CYS A 18 -18.46 -28.22 -6.14
N SER A 19 -18.52 -27.83 -4.86
CA SER A 19 -18.45 -26.41 -4.49
C SER A 19 -17.02 -25.93 -4.70
N ASP A 20 -16.85 -24.89 -5.53
CA ASP A 20 -15.56 -24.25 -5.74
C ASP A 20 -14.98 -23.75 -4.40
N PRO A 21 -13.83 -24.28 -3.93
CA PRO A 21 -13.29 -23.96 -2.61
C PRO A 21 -12.99 -22.47 -2.43
N VAL A 22 -12.66 -21.74 -3.51
CA VAL A 22 -12.39 -20.29 -3.43
C VAL A 22 -13.69 -19.50 -3.26
N ALA A 23 -14.79 -19.97 -3.85
CA ALA A 23 -16.10 -19.34 -3.66
C ALA A 23 -16.54 -19.40 -2.18
N GLN A 24 -16.36 -20.55 -1.54
CA GLN A 24 -16.66 -20.72 -0.11
C GLN A 24 -15.76 -19.82 0.77
N GLN A 25 -14.47 -19.69 0.45
CA GLN A 25 -13.56 -18.79 1.15
C GLN A 25 -13.99 -17.33 1.05
N ILE A 26 -14.45 -16.90 -0.13
CA ILE A 26 -14.98 -15.55 -0.34
C ILE A 26 -16.21 -15.32 0.54
N GLU A 27 -17.17 -16.24 0.53
CA GLU A 27 -18.40 -16.14 1.32
C GLU A 27 -18.11 -16.03 2.82
N GLN A 28 -17.14 -16.81 3.32
CA GLN A 28 -16.70 -16.72 4.72
C GLN A 28 -15.94 -15.43 5.03
N GLN A 29 -15.14 -14.93 4.10
CA GLN A 29 -14.28 -13.78 4.33
C GLN A 29 -15.05 -12.44 4.28
N ILE A 30 -16.12 -12.33 3.48
CA ILE A 30 -16.94 -11.11 3.38
C ILE A 30 -17.39 -10.58 4.76
N PRO A 31 -18.08 -11.35 5.63
CA PRO A 31 -18.53 -10.83 6.92
C PRO A 31 -17.36 -10.49 7.86
N ILE A 32 -16.24 -11.22 7.78
CA ILE A 32 -15.03 -10.95 8.57
C ILE A 32 -14.42 -9.60 8.17
N THR A 33 -14.28 -9.37 6.86
CA THR A 33 -13.75 -8.11 6.34
C THR A 33 -14.69 -6.93 6.66
N LYS A 34 -16.01 -7.11 6.53
CA LYS A 34 -17.00 -6.10 6.90
C LYS A 34 -16.88 -5.68 8.37
N SER A 35 -16.89 -6.66 9.28
CA SER A 35 -16.77 -6.42 10.72
C SER A 35 -15.45 -5.71 11.07
N ARG A 36 -14.36 -6.03 10.37
CA ARG A 36 -13.07 -5.34 10.57
C ARG A 36 -13.11 -3.86 10.15
N ILE A 37 -13.77 -3.53 9.04
CA ILE A 37 -13.95 -2.13 8.59
C ILE A 37 -14.81 -1.36 9.60
N GLU A 38 -15.89 -1.96 10.08
CA GLU A 38 -16.77 -1.35 11.10
C GLU A 38 -16.01 -1.09 12.41
N ALA A 39 -15.19 -2.06 12.85
CA ALA A 39 -14.32 -1.89 14.01
C ALA A 39 -13.29 -0.76 13.82
N LEU A 40 -12.72 -0.62 12.60
CA LEU A 40 -11.84 0.51 12.29
C LEU A 40 -12.58 1.85 12.39
N SER A 41 -13.81 1.93 11.88
CA SER A 41 -14.65 3.13 11.97
C SER A 41 -14.86 3.57 13.41
N GLN A 42 -15.17 2.61 14.29
CA GLN A 42 -15.33 2.84 15.72
C GLN A 42 -14.01 3.26 16.36
N ALA A 43 -12.90 2.62 16.00
CA ALA A 43 -11.57 2.98 16.50
C ALA A 43 -11.13 4.39 16.09
N LEU A 44 -11.46 4.83 14.86
CA LEU A 44 -11.22 6.20 14.40
C LEU A 44 -12.07 7.19 15.19
N THR A 45 -13.37 6.92 15.34
CA THR A 45 -14.32 7.79 16.04
C THR A 45 -14.01 7.93 17.53
N SER A 46 -13.54 6.85 18.16
CA SER A 46 -13.15 6.83 19.58
C SER A 46 -11.71 7.28 19.84
N GLY A 47 -10.95 7.66 18.81
CA GLY A 47 -9.56 8.12 18.96
C GLY A 47 -8.56 7.00 19.33
N GLN A 48 -8.92 5.74 19.13
CA GLN A 48 -8.06 4.58 19.41
C GLN A 48 -6.99 4.33 18.34
N VAL A 49 -7.11 4.96 17.17
CA VAL A 49 -6.07 4.96 16.14
C VAL A 49 -5.05 6.06 16.45
N THR A 50 -3.88 5.68 16.97
CA THR A 50 -2.86 6.61 17.50
C THR A 50 -2.54 7.76 16.55
N ASN A 51 -2.21 7.47 15.29
CA ASN A 51 -1.84 8.52 14.33
C ASN A 51 -3.05 9.35 13.88
N ALA A 52 -4.29 8.84 13.98
CA ALA A 52 -5.49 9.65 13.76
C ALA A 52 -5.65 10.71 14.86
N ALA A 53 -5.43 10.32 16.12
CA ALA A 53 -5.43 11.28 17.23
C ALA A 53 -4.33 12.35 17.07
N LEU A 54 -3.13 11.96 16.61
CA LEU A 54 -2.05 12.90 16.33
C LEU A 54 -2.34 13.84 15.16
N ILE A 55 -3.00 13.35 14.10
CA ILE A 55 -3.43 14.20 12.96
C ILE A 55 -4.31 15.34 13.46
N ASN A 56 -5.28 15.07 14.34
CA ASN A 56 -6.14 16.12 14.89
C ASN A 56 -5.35 17.16 15.70
N GLN A 57 -4.39 16.72 16.51
CA GLN A 57 -3.52 17.61 17.28
C GLN A 57 -2.61 18.46 16.38
N TYR A 58 -2.03 17.84 15.35
CA TYR A 58 -1.14 18.52 14.41
C TYR A 58 -1.92 19.53 13.58
N ALA A 59 -3.11 19.15 13.10
CA ALA A 59 -3.99 20.04 12.37
C ALA A 59 -4.33 21.29 13.19
N GLN A 60 -4.71 21.15 14.46
CA GLN A 60 -4.98 22.29 15.34
C GLN A 60 -3.77 23.22 15.48
N LYS A 61 -2.57 22.65 15.71
CA LYS A 61 -1.34 23.44 15.85
C LYS A 61 -0.94 24.14 14.56
N VAL A 62 -1.04 23.47 13.41
CA VAL A 62 -0.74 24.08 12.12
C VAL A 62 -1.75 25.17 11.79
N THR A 63 -3.05 24.94 11.99
CA THR A 63 -4.08 25.98 11.76
C THR A 63 -3.88 27.20 12.67
N ALA A 64 -3.47 27.00 13.92
CA ALA A 64 -3.19 28.11 14.83
C ALA A 64 -1.94 28.90 14.42
N ALA A 65 -0.88 28.21 13.97
CA ALA A 65 0.37 28.85 13.55
C ALA A 65 0.31 29.47 12.15
N LYS A 66 -0.51 28.88 11.26
CA LYS A 66 -0.61 29.20 9.83
C LYS A 66 -2.08 29.21 9.37
N PRO A 67 -2.86 30.24 9.75
CA PRO A 67 -4.28 30.32 9.42
C PRO A 67 -4.56 30.30 7.91
N GLU A 68 -3.62 30.76 7.09
CA GLU A 68 -3.70 30.71 5.62
C GLU A 68 -3.75 29.29 5.06
N LEU A 69 -3.31 28.28 5.82
CA LEU A 69 -3.37 26.87 5.45
C LEU A 69 -4.60 26.15 6.03
N ALA A 70 -5.51 26.86 6.72
CA ALA A 70 -6.61 26.23 7.46
C ALA A 70 -7.46 25.28 6.62
N ASP A 71 -7.79 25.65 5.38
CA ASP A 71 -8.63 24.82 4.51
C ASP A 71 -7.94 23.52 4.12
N ILE A 72 -6.68 23.58 3.71
CA ILE A 72 -5.95 22.37 3.32
C ILE A 72 -5.60 21.50 4.51
N VAL A 73 -5.29 22.10 5.67
CA VAL A 73 -5.11 21.39 6.94
C VAL A 73 -6.38 20.65 7.33
N LYS A 74 -7.55 21.29 7.19
CA LYS A 74 -8.86 20.66 7.43
C LYS A 74 -9.12 19.49 6.48
N VAL A 75 -8.67 19.58 5.22
CA VAL A 75 -8.76 18.47 4.25
C VAL A 75 -7.92 17.29 4.71
N ILE A 76 -6.65 17.51 5.05
CA ILE A 76 -5.75 16.45 5.55
C ILE A 76 -6.27 15.86 6.88
N ALA A 77 -6.81 16.68 7.77
CA ALA A 77 -7.34 16.23 9.05
C ALA A 77 -8.48 15.21 8.91
N ARG A 78 -9.20 15.19 7.78
CA ARG A 78 -10.27 14.21 7.55
C ARG A 78 -9.77 12.77 7.50
N ASP A 79 -8.50 12.53 7.18
CA ASP A 79 -7.91 11.18 7.22
C ASP A 79 -7.95 10.55 8.61
N ALA A 80 -8.06 11.35 9.68
CA ALA A 80 -8.26 10.87 11.03
C ALA A 80 -9.69 10.37 11.32
N THR A 81 -10.59 10.38 10.34
CA THR A 81 -12.02 10.10 10.54
C THR A 81 -12.54 9.05 9.55
N PRO A 82 -13.71 8.43 9.81
CA PRO A 82 -14.40 7.59 8.84
C PRO A 82 -14.85 8.33 7.56
N THR A 83 -14.65 9.65 7.46
CA THR A 83 -14.93 10.41 6.24
C THR A 83 -13.70 10.64 5.36
N GLY A 84 -12.52 10.25 5.84
CA GLY A 84 -11.24 10.38 5.15
C GLY A 84 -11.14 9.48 3.92
N PRO A 85 -10.35 9.89 2.91
CA PRO A 85 -10.23 9.16 1.65
C PRO A 85 -9.69 7.74 1.82
N MET A 86 -8.75 7.47 2.75
CA MET A 86 -8.25 6.11 2.96
C MET A 86 -9.33 5.17 3.50
N TYR A 87 -10.14 5.60 4.46
CA TYR A 87 -11.23 4.79 5.00
C TYR A 87 -12.33 4.58 3.95
N LYS A 88 -12.74 5.65 3.24
CA LYS A 88 -13.71 5.57 2.14
C LYS A 88 -13.24 4.63 1.04
N GLY A 89 -11.96 4.69 0.67
CA GLY A 89 -11.37 3.78 -0.31
C GLY A 89 -11.46 2.31 0.13
N LEU A 90 -11.35 1.99 1.42
CA LEU A 90 -11.59 0.64 1.93
C LEU A 90 -13.06 0.22 1.80
N MET A 91 -13.99 1.12 2.10
CA MET A 91 -15.42 0.86 1.96
C MET A 91 -15.81 0.61 0.50
N ASP A 92 -15.38 1.47 -0.42
CA ASP A 92 -15.68 1.36 -1.85
C ASP A 92 -15.11 0.06 -2.44
N ARG A 93 -13.89 -0.31 -2.03
CA ARG A 93 -13.25 -1.55 -2.46
C ARG A 93 -13.95 -2.78 -1.88
N PHE A 94 -14.43 -2.71 -0.64
CA PHE A 94 -15.21 -3.78 -0.04
C PHE A 94 -16.54 -3.95 -0.77
N ASP A 95 -17.24 -2.86 -1.07
CA ASP A 95 -18.50 -2.88 -1.82
C ASP A 95 -18.30 -3.51 -3.20
N GLN A 96 -17.25 -3.11 -3.94
CA GLN A 96 -16.88 -3.73 -5.20
C GLN A 96 -16.60 -5.23 -5.03
N ALA A 97 -15.83 -5.61 -4.01
CA ALA A 97 -15.52 -7.01 -3.72
C ALA A 97 -16.75 -7.82 -3.30
N GLN A 98 -17.75 -7.21 -2.66
CA GLN A 98 -18.97 -7.90 -2.24
C GLN A 98 -19.97 -8.02 -3.40
N ASN A 99 -20.21 -6.91 -4.09
CA ASN A 99 -21.38 -6.73 -4.96
C ASN A 99 -21.03 -6.72 -6.46
N MET A 100 -19.75 -6.62 -6.82
CA MET A 100 -19.30 -6.48 -8.21
C MET A 100 -18.18 -7.50 -8.58
N PRO A 101 -18.45 -8.81 -8.48
CA PRO A 101 -17.45 -9.85 -8.77
C PRO A 101 -16.84 -9.76 -10.19
N GLN A 102 -17.56 -9.19 -11.15
CA GLN A 102 -17.12 -8.98 -12.53
C GLN A 102 -15.94 -8.00 -12.68
N LEU A 103 -15.63 -7.20 -11.65
CA LEU A 103 -14.48 -6.29 -11.66
C LEU A 103 -13.15 -7.01 -11.44
N PHE A 104 -13.19 -8.26 -11.00
CA PHE A 104 -12.04 -9.10 -10.69
C PHE A 104 -11.79 -10.08 -11.83
N SER A 105 -10.53 -10.25 -12.20
CA SER A 105 -10.14 -11.18 -13.26
C SER A 105 -10.36 -12.64 -12.86
N THR A 106 -10.21 -12.96 -11.58
CA THR A 106 -10.44 -14.30 -11.03
C THR A 106 -11.04 -14.24 -9.63
N LYS A 107 -11.59 -15.37 -9.17
CA LYS A 107 -12.09 -15.50 -7.78
C LYS A 107 -10.95 -15.36 -6.77
N GLU A 108 -9.75 -15.82 -7.10
CA GLU A 108 -8.56 -15.65 -6.26
C GLU A 108 -8.20 -14.17 -6.12
N GLU A 109 -8.26 -13.37 -7.19
CA GLU A 109 -8.02 -11.92 -7.10
C GLU A 109 -9.05 -11.24 -6.18
N ARG A 110 -10.33 -11.62 -6.29
CA ARG A 110 -11.41 -11.15 -5.40
C ARG A 110 -11.17 -11.54 -3.94
N TYR A 111 -10.81 -12.79 -3.69
CA TYR A 111 -10.49 -13.26 -2.34
C TYR A 111 -9.28 -12.54 -1.75
N GLN A 112 -8.21 -12.37 -2.54
CA GLN A 112 -7.04 -11.61 -2.13
C GLN A 112 -7.37 -10.15 -1.84
N GLU A 113 -8.28 -9.54 -2.59
CA GLU A 113 -8.73 -8.19 -2.29
C GLU A 113 -9.44 -8.11 -0.94
N LEU A 114 -10.32 -9.06 -0.61
CA LEU A 114 -10.96 -9.12 0.71
C LEU A 114 -9.95 -9.26 1.85
N LEU A 115 -8.87 -10.04 1.65
CA LEU A 115 -7.77 -10.16 2.61
C LEU A 115 -6.94 -8.87 2.72
N ASN A 116 -6.67 -8.20 1.61
CA ASN A 116 -5.96 -6.92 1.60
C ASN A 116 -6.74 -5.85 2.34
N ILE A 117 -8.06 -5.77 2.12
CA ILE A 117 -8.95 -4.83 2.83
C ILE A 117 -8.99 -5.18 4.32
N TYR A 118 -9.15 -6.46 4.68
CA TYR A 118 -9.12 -6.89 6.09
C TYR A 118 -7.84 -6.48 6.80
N GLN A 119 -6.67 -6.67 6.17
CA GLN A 119 -5.40 -6.23 6.74
C GLN A 119 -5.29 -4.70 6.79
N ALA A 120 -5.70 -4.00 5.74
CA ALA A 120 -5.67 -2.54 5.71
C ALA A 120 -6.56 -1.92 6.80
N ALA A 121 -7.64 -2.60 7.17
CA ALA A 121 -8.55 -2.18 8.22
C ALA A 121 -8.09 -2.55 9.66
N ASP A 122 -6.91 -3.15 9.84
CA ASP A 122 -6.33 -3.32 11.18
C ASP A 122 -5.89 -1.95 11.75
N PRO A 123 -6.34 -1.55 12.95
CA PRO A 123 -6.05 -0.21 13.49
C PRO A 123 -4.55 0.13 13.59
N ILE A 124 -3.67 -0.85 13.80
CA ILE A 124 -2.22 -0.61 13.85
C ILE A 124 -1.67 -0.36 12.44
N LEU A 125 -2.08 -1.18 11.45
CA LEU A 125 -1.68 -0.99 10.06
C LEU A 125 -2.26 0.30 9.46
N PHE A 126 -3.48 0.66 9.85
CA PHE A 126 -4.12 1.90 9.46
C PHE A 126 -3.43 3.11 10.10
N SER A 127 -3.08 3.01 11.39
CA SER A 127 -2.27 4.03 12.06
C SER A 127 -0.93 4.24 11.34
N ASP A 128 -0.21 3.17 10.99
CA ASP A 128 1.03 3.33 10.22
C ASP A 128 0.79 4.01 8.85
N ALA A 129 -0.31 3.68 8.16
CA ALA A 129 -0.65 4.34 6.89
C ALA A 129 -0.98 5.82 7.04
N LEU A 130 -1.61 6.20 8.16
CA LEU A 130 -1.84 7.60 8.52
C LEU A 130 -0.57 8.39 8.82
N SER A 131 0.61 7.75 8.90
CA SER A 131 1.87 8.49 9.01
C SER A 131 2.13 9.38 7.80
N ASP A 132 1.66 9.02 6.60
CA ASP A 132 1.82 9.86 5.40
C ASP A 132 1.07 11.20 5.55
N PRO A 133 -0.27 11.26 5.74
CA PRO A 133 -0.98 12.53 5.95
C PRO A 133 -0.55 13.26 7.23
N LEU A 134 -0.18 12.53 8.30
CA LEU A 134 0.39 13.16 9.50
C LEU A 134 1.69 13.90 9.22
N ASN A 135 2.57 13.32 8.40
CA ASN A 135 3.84 13.93 8.03
C ASN A 135 3.68 15.08 7.04
N VAL A 136 2.58 15.13 6.27
CA VAL A 136 2.21 16.32 5.50
C VAL A 136 1.92 17.49 6.44
N LEU A 137 1.14 17.28 7.51
CA LEU A 137 0.91 18.33 8.52
C LEU A 137 2.21 18.74 9.23
N ALA A 138 3.08 17.77 9.53
CA ALA A 138 4.39 18.07 10.10
C ALA A 138 5.21 18.97 9.17
N ASP A 139 5.24 18.68 7.87
CA ASP A 139 5.96 19.49 6.88
C ASP A 139 5.34 20.87 6.68
N MET A 140 4.01 20.99 6.75
CA MET A 140 3.31 22.29 6.71
C MET A 140 3.69 23.18 7.90
N SER A 141 4.16 22.61 9.00
CA SER A 141 4.51 23.33 10.23
C SER A 141 5.91 23.99 10.19
N ASP A 142 6.64 23.90 9.07
CA ASP A 142 8.02 24.40 8.93
C ASP A 142 8.97 23.92 10.04
N GLY A 143 8.81 22.66 10.46
CA GLY A 143 9.68 22.04 11.47
C GLY A 143 9.26 22.25 12.93
N MET A 144 8.14 22.93 13.19
CA MET A 144 7.57 23.04 14.55
C MET A 144 7.08 21.68 15.08
N LEU A 145 6.67 20.78 14.18
CA LEU A 145 6.16 19.46 14.52
C LEU A 145 7.09 18.37 13.94
N PRO A 146 7.46 17.36 14.74
CA PRO A 146 8.31 16.28 14.25
C PRO A 146 7.54 15.36 13.31
N ARG A 147 8.24 14.77 12.34
CA ARG A 147 7.69 13.65 11.58
C ARG A 147 7.54 12.41 12.46
N VAL A 148 6.49 11.63 12.21
CA VAL A 148 6.13 10.41 12.95
C VAL A 148 6.27 9.20 12.04
N ASN A 149 6.79 8.10 12.59
CA ASN A 149 7.13 6.86 11.88
C ASN A 149 8.09 7.01 10.69
N ALA A 150 8.62 8.22 10.49
CA ALA A 150 9.57 8.57 9.46
C ALA A 150 10.80 9.28 10.07
N LEU A 151 11.91 9.27 9.35
CA LEU A 151 13.04 10.16 9.60
C LEU A 151 12.62 11.62 9.34
N SER A 152 13.40 12.57 9.83
CA SER A 152 13.24 13.98 9.45
C SER A 152 13.34 14.13 7.92
N LYS A 153 12.69 15.16 7.36
CA LYS A 153 12.68 15.41 5.90
C LYS A 153 14.10 15.44 5.33
N ALA A 154 14.98 16.22 5.95
CA ALA A 154 16.38 16.37 5.53
C ALA A 154 17.15 15.04 5.55
N GLN A 155 17.08 14.27 6.63
CA GLN A 155 17.76 12.97 6.74
C GLN A 155 17.24 11.98 5.70
N SER A 156 15.92 11.93 5.49
CA SER A 156 15.29 11.05 4.51
C SER A 156 15.67 11.43 3.08
N MET A 157 15.72 12.73 2.76
CA MET A 157 16.17 13.21 1.45
C MET A 157 17.63 12.84 1.18
N GLN A 158 18.51 13.11 2.16
CA GLN A 158 19.93 12.78 2.05
C GLN A 158 20.15 11.27 1.87
N ALA A 159 19.47 10.43 2.66
CA ALA A 159 19.61 8.97 2.59
C ALA A 159 19.14 8.38 1.25
N ASN A 160 18.18 9.02 0.58
CA ASN A 160 17.61 8.54 -0.67
C ASN A 160 18.17 9.22 -1.92
N GLY A 161 18.97 10.28 -1.78
CA GLY A 161 19.27 11.20 -2.88
C GLY A 161 17.98 11.75 -3.50
N ALA A 162 17.00 12.06 -2.64
CA ALA A 162 15.66 12.47 -3.05
C ALA A 162 15.61 13.96 -3.39
N GLN A 163 14.67 14.30 -4.26
CA GLN A 163 14.27 15.67 -4.55
C GLN A 163 13.06 16.02 -3.67
N ASP A 164 12.97 17.28 -3.27
CA ASP A 164 11.77 17.81 -2.61
C ASP A 164 10.67 18.03 -3.67
N PHE A 165 9.58 17.26 -3.58
CA PHE A 165 8.40 17.45 -4.43
C PHE A 165 7.35 18.37 -3.80
N GLY A 166 7.71 19.06 -2.71
CA GLY A 166 6.86 19.98 -1.99
C GLY A 166 6.04 19.31 -0.89
N VAL A 167 5.14 20.11 -0.30
CA VAL A 167 4.20 19.62 0.70
C VAL A 167 3.23 18.63 0.05
N GLY A 168 2.98 17.50 0.72
CA GLY A 168 2.12 16.44 0.17
C GLY A 168 2.87 15.36 -0.60
N GLU A 169 4.19 15.45 -0.77
CA GLU A 169 4.99 14.49 -1.54
C GLU A 169 4.78 13.02 -1.13
N GLN A 170 4.45 12.79 0.15
CA GLN A 170 4.20 11.46 0.72
C GLN A 170 2.92 10.81 0.17
N LEU A 171 1.93 11.63 -0.21
CA LEU A 171 0.63 11.17 -0.71
C LEU A 171 0.66 10.88 -2.23
N ILE A 172 1.70 11.33 -2.93
CA ILE A 172 1.84 11.12 -4.37
C ILE A 172 1.91 9.62 -4.69
N GLY A 173 1.15 9.20 -5.69
CA GLY A 173 1.06 7.81 -6.12
C GLY A 173 0.00 6.97 -5.38
N ASN A 174 -0.58 7.49 -4.29
CA ASN A 174 -1.65 6.82 -3.56
C ASN A 174 -3.02 7.14 -4.18
N PRO A 175 -3.74 6.14 -4.72
CA PRO A 175 -4.98 6.35 -5.47
C PRO A 175 -6.14 6.87 -4.62
N ASN A 176 -5.99 6.97 -3.30
CA ASN A 176 -7.00 7.60 -2.45
C ASN A 176 -6.96 9.14 -2.54
N TYR A 177 -5.85 9.72 -3.01
CA TYR A 177 -5.64 11.18 -3.01
C TYR A 177 -5.53 11.78 -4.42
N GLY A 178 -5.33 10.94 -5.44
CA GLY A 178 -5.13 11.40 -6.80
C GLY A 178 -4.84 10.26 -7.77
N GLN A 179 -4.39 10.63 -8.96
CA GLN A 179 -4.07 9.68 -10.02
C GLN A 179 -2.94 10.17 -10.91
N TRP A 180 -2.28 9.23 -11.57
CA TRP A 180 -1.36 9.54 -12.66
C TRP A 180 -2.15 9.76 -13.95
N GLN A 181 -2.06 10.97 -14.50
CA GLN A 181 -2.61 11.32 -15.81
C GLN A 181 -1.52 11.33 -16.87
N THR A 182 -1.80 10.76 -18.04
CA THR A 182 -0.90 10.82 -19.20
C THR A 182 -1.35 11.93 -20.15
N GLY A 183 -0.51 12.94 -20.35
CA GLY A 183 -0.76 14.02 -21.31
C GLY A 183 -0.56 13.58 -22.76
N SER A 184 -0.97 14.44 -23.71
CA SER A 184 -0.78 14.24 -25.15
C SER A 184 0.69 14.10 -25.55
N ASN A 185 1.60 14.66 -24.77
CA ASN A 185 3.05 14.53 -24.93
C ASN A 185 3.62 13.18 -24.44
N GLY A 186 2.76 12.25 -24.00
CA GLY A 186 3.15 10.93 -23.49
C GLY A 186 3.78 10.94 -22.10
N LEU A 187 4.00 12.11 -21.50
CA LEU A 187 4.47 12.24 -20.12
C LEU A 187 3.31 12.01 -19.16
N SER A 188 3.58 11.33 -18.05
CA SER A 188 2.58 11.14 -16.99
C SER A 188 2.90 12.00 -15.79
N PHE A 189 1.90 12.72 -15.29
CA PHE A 189 2.00 13.62 -14.14
C PHE A 189 0.95 13.26 -13.08
N TRP A 190 1.23 13.62 -11.83
CA TRP A 190 0.31 13.43 -10.72
C TRP A 190 -0.79 14.49 -10.75
N GLU A 191 -2.02 14.07 -10.52
CA GLU A 191 -3.20 14.91 -10.44
C GLU A 191 -3.94 14.59 -9.13
N TRP A 192 -4.18 15.62 -8.32
CA TRP A 192 -4.91 15.48 -7.05
C TRP A 192 -6.43 15.40 -7.26
N TYR A 193 -7.11 14.69 -6.36
CA TYR A 193 -8.58 14.63 -6.35
C TYR A 193 -9.20 15.78 -5.55
N GLY A 194 -10.21 16.43 -6.14
CA GLY A 194 -11.14 17.32 -5.45
C GLY A 194 -10.43 18.34 -4.56
N MET A 195 -10.69 18.28 -3.24
CA MET A 195 -10.15 19.24 -2.29
C MET A 195 -8.62 19.16 -2.12
N TYR A 196 -7.98 18.05 -2.50
CA TYR A 196 -6.51 17.95 -2.48
C TYR A 196 -5.85 18.77 -3.59
N ALA A 197 -6.60 19.23 -4.60
CA ALA A 197 -6.10 20.16 -5.62
C ALA A 197 -5.65 21.50 -5.02
N LEU A 198 -6.08 21.85 -3.80
CA LEU A 198 -5.56 23.00 -3.05
C LEU A 198 -4.04 22.89 -2.81
N MET A 199 -3.47 21.68 -2.76
CA MET A 199 -2.01 21.49 -2.67
C MET A 199 -1.28 22.14 -3.84
N ASP A 200 -1.82 22.00 -5.06
CA ASP A 200 -1.17 22.56 -6.24
C ASP A 200 -1.17 24.09 -6.23
N ASN A 201 -2.28 24.68 -5.78
CA ASN A 201 -2.47 26.12 -5.74
C ASN A 201 -1.66 26.80 -4.63
N LEU A 202 -1.63 26.21 -3.43
CA LEU A 202 -1.02 26.82 -2.25
C LEU A 202 0.51 26.66 -2.21
N PHE A 203 1.02 25.53 -2.68
CA PHE A 203 2.45 25.23 -2.60
C PHE A 203 3.18 25.39 -3.94
N GLY A 204 2.54 26.05 -4.91
CA GLY A 204 3.16 26.41 -6.19
C GLY A 204 3.62 25.20 -7.00
N SER A 205 2.77 24.16 -7.10
CA SER A 205 3.17 22.86 -7.62
C SER A 205 3.63 22.93 -9.07
N ARG A 206 4.92 22.66 -9.24
CA ARG A 206 5.48 22.21 -10.51
C ARG A 206 4.95 20.80 -10.73
N ARG A 207 4.23 20.57 -11.84
CA ARG A 207 3.67 19.25 -12.19
C ARG A 207 4.67 18.13 -11.91
N VAL A 208 4.32 17.23 -11.00
CA VAL A 208 5.18 16.12 -10.61
C VAL A 208 5.06 15.00 -11.64
N TYR A 209 6.12 14.76 -12.41
CA TYR A 209 6.14 13.73 -13.45
C TYR A 209 6.56 12.37 -12.89
N TYR A 210 5.87 11.31 -13.32
CA TYR A 210 6.06 9.95 -12.81
C TYR A 210 7.50 9.45 -12.92
N SER A 211 8.19 9.73 -14.03
CA SER A 211 9.57 9.29 -14.21
C SER A 211 10.55 9.97 -13.25
N ASP A 212 10.30 11.24 -12.96
CA ASP A 212 11.15 12.07 -12.09
C ASP A 212 10.89 11.71 -10.62
N TRP A 213 9.61 11.71 -10.23
CA TRP A 213 9.15 11.24 -8.93
C TRP A 213 9.62 9.81 -8.66
N GLY A 214 9.43 8.88 -9.59
CA GLY A 214 9.85 7.50 -9.40
C GLY A 214 11.35 7.35 -9.09
N ARG A 215 12.19 8.18 -9.72
CA ARG A 215 13.65 8.19 -9.52
C ARG A 215 14.03 8.85 -8.19
N TYR A 216 13.47 10.02 -7.91
CA TYR A 216 13.90 10.91 -6.82
C TYR A 216 12.92 11.01 -5.66
N ARG A 217 11.89 10.16 -5.57
CA ARG A 217 10.93 10.20 -4.46
C ARG A 217 11.59 9.92 -3.12
N ASN A 218 11.04 10.58 -2.12
CA ASN A 218 11.31 10.31 -0.72
C ASN A 218 10.53 9.09 -0.22
N TYR A 219 10.75 8.74 1.06
CA TYR A 219 9.97 7.72 1.76
C TYR A 219 8.50 8.11 1.88
N SER A 220 7.60 7.16 1.59
CA SER A 220 6.21 7.21 2.03
C SER A 220 5.73 5.82 2.43
N TYR A 221 4.92 5.75 3.48
CA TYR A 221 4.38 4.48 3.95
C TYR A 221 3.63 3.78 2.82
N TYR A 222 2.78 4.50 2.08
CA TYR A 222 2.04 3.92 0.98
C TYR A 222 2.98 3.29 -0.05
N SER A 223 3.96 4.02 -0.57
CA SER A 223 4.80 3.53 -1.66
C SER A 223 5.70 2.37 -1.24
N ASP A 224 6.17 2.42 0.01
CA ASP A 224 7.21 1.52 0.51
C ASP A 224 6.65 0.32 1.29
N TYR A 225 5.42 0.38 1.82
CA TYR A 225 4.84 -0.69 2.64
C TYR A 225 3.36 -0.98 2.33
N GLY A 226 2.58 0.05 2.00
CA GLY A 226 1.11 0.01 1.96
C GLY A 226 0.48 -0.27 0.60
N ARG A 227 1.23 -0.14 -0.50
CA ARG A 227 0.70 -0.02 -1.87
C ARG A 227 -0.36 -1.06 -2.24
N THR A 228 -0.11 -2.33 -1.97
CA THR A 228 -1.04 -3.43 -2.30
C THR A 228 -2.29 -3.43 -1.42
N ARG A 229 -2.19 -2.95 -0.17
CA ARG A 229 -3.29 -2.92 0.80
C ARG A 229 -4.20 -1.71 0.60
N TYR A 230 -3.68 -0.60 0.09
CA TYR A 230 -4.40 0.66 -0.08
C TYR A 230 -4.68 1.03 -1.54
N SER A 231 -4.50 0.09 -2.47
CA SER A 231 -4.90 0.23 -3.88
C SER A 231 -5.81 -0.92 -4.27
N SER A 232 -6.88 -0.63 -5.01
CA SER A 232 -7.68 -1.68 -5.64
C SER A 232 -6.86 -2.45 -6.69
N PRO A 233 -7.26 -3.69 -7.05
CA PRO A 233 -6.57 -4.45 -8.10
C PRO A 233 -6.51 -3.72 -9.44
N SER A 234 -7.58 -3.01 -9.81
CA SER A 234 -7.61 -2.18 -11.02
C SER A 234 -6.62 -1.03 -10.97
N SER A 235 -6.49 -0.34 -9.82
CA SER A 235 -5.49 0.72 -9.61
C SER A 235 -4.06 0.18 -9.65
N LEU A 236 -3.81 -0.99 -9.06
CA LEU A 236 -2.49 -1.65 -9.14
C LEU A 236 -2.13 -1.98 -10.59
N ARG A 237 -3.07 -2.51 -11.38
CA ARG A 237 -2.88 -2.76 -12.82
C ARG A 237 -2.56 -1.49 -13.58
N LYS A 238 -3.29 -0.38 -13.34
CA LYS A 238 -3.00 0.93 -13.95
C LYS A 238 -1.57 1.40 -13.65
N GLN A 239 -1.15 1.29 -12.39
CA GLN A 239 0.21 1.66 -11.99
C GLN A 239 1.29 0.76 -12.61
N VAL A 240 1.05 -0.55 -12.72
CA VAL A 240 1.97 -1.48 -13.42
C VAL A 240 2.06 -1.14 -14.91
N ASN A 241 0.94 -0.84 -15.55
CA ASN A 241 0.91 -0.45 -16.95
C ASN A 241 1.65 0.87 -17.19
N LEU A 242 1.49 1.84 -16.29
CA LEU A 242 2.24 3.08 -16.32
C LEU A 242 3.75 2.82 -16.22
N ASP A 243 4.18 2.03 -15.23
CA ASP A 243 5.59 1.67 -15.05
C ASP A 243 6.18 0.98 -16.29
N ASN A 244 5.45 0.01 -16.86
CA ASN A 244 5.85 -0.68 -18.08
C ASN A 244 5.95 0.28 -19.28
N ARG A 245 5.03 1.23 -19.42
CA ARG A 245 5.07 2.24 -20.48
C ARG A 245 6.27 3.16 -20.31
N THR A 246 6.52 3.66 -19.10
CA THR A 246 7.67 4.52 -18.80
C THR A 246 8.97 3.77 -19.06
N ARG A 247 9.07 2.50 -18.64
CA ARG A 247 10.22 1.64 -18.94
C ARG A 247 10.49 1.56 -20.43
N LYS A 248 9.48 1.22 -21.24
CA LYS A 248 9.62 1.15 -22.71
C LYS A 248 10.08 2.47 -23.31
N SER A 249 9.59 3.61 -22.81
CA SER A 249 10.00 4.94 -23.29
C SER A 249 11.46 5.28 -22.97
N PHE A 250 11.98 4.79 -21.84
CA PHE A 250 13.40 4.95 -21.49
C PHE A 250 14.27 4.00 -22.31
N GLU A 251 13.86 2.74 -22.46
CA GLU A 251 14.55 1.74 -23.27
C GLU A 251 14.66 2.18 -24.74
N SER A 252 13.60 2.76 -25.32
CA SER A 252 13.64 3.30 -26.69
C SER A 252 14.60 4.49 -26.85
N LYS A 253 14.99 5.14 -25.75
CA LYS A 253 15.98 6.23 -25.72
C LYS A 253 17.38 5.75 -25.33
N GLY A 254 17.58 4.44 -25.17
CA GLY A 254 18.84 3.86 -24.68
C GLY A 254 19.15 4.19 -23.21
N GLN A 255 18.15 4.63 -22.44
CA GLN A 255 18.32 5.05 -21.04
C GLN A 255 17.98 3.92 -20.07
N LYS A 256 18.70 3.85 -18.95
CA LYS A 256 18.36 2.93 -17.86
C LYS A 256 17.12 3.43 -17.11
N TYR A 257 16.17 2.53 -16.86
CA TYR A 257 14.99 2.80 -16.05
C TYR A 257 15.01 2.01 -14.75
N THR A 258 14.69 2.68 -13.63
CA THR A 258 14.42 2.03 -12.35
C THR A 258 12.98 2.35 -11.96
N SER A 259 12.17 1.32 -11.74
CA SER A 259 10.78 1.49 -11.33
C SER A 259 10.67 2.25 -10.00
N ALA A 260 9.64 3.09 -9.89
CA ALA A 260 9.31 3.83 -8.67
C ALA A 260 9.11 2.91 -7.45
N TYR A 261 8.68 1.66 -7.69
CA TYR A 261 8.33 0.67 -6.67
C TYR A 261 9.30 -0.51 -6.63
N ALA A 262 10.43 -0.47 -7.37
CA ALA A 262 11.39 -1.56 -7.40
C ALA A 262 12.11 -1.78 -6.05
N LYS A 263 12.24 -0.72 -5.25
CA LYS A 263 12.90 -0.76 -3.95
C LYS A 263 12.21 0.17 -2.96
N ASN A 264 12.28 -0.22 -1.68
CA ASN A 264 11.86 0.67 -0.61
C ASN A 264 12.88 1.80 -0.44
N ARG A 265 12.38 2.98 -0.08
CA ARG A 265 13.19 4.13 0.34
C ARG A 265 13.55 4.03 1.81
N THR A 266 14.74 4.52 2.15
CA THR A 266 15.19 4.64 3.53
C THR A 266 14.42 5.77 4.19
N GLY A 267 13.77 5.54 5.32
CA GLY A 267 12.99 6.61 5.95
C GLY A 267 12.07 6.13 7.05
N ALA A 268 11.68 4.86 7.09
CA ALA A 268 10.91 4.32 8.20
C ALA A 268 11.74 4.32 9.50
N SER A 269 11.27 4.99 10.56
CA SER A 269 11.96 5.11 11.86
C SER A 269 11.26 4.34 13.00
N SER A 270 9.96 4.04 12.87
CA SER A 270 9.17 3.35 13.91
C SER A 270 7.98 2.56 13.35
N ILE A 271 8.13 2.03 12.13
CA ILE A 271 7.07 1.26 11.49
C ILE A 271 6.79 -0.06 12.23
N SER A 272 5.50 -0.39 12.43
CA SER A 272 5.11 -1.56 13.22
C SER A 272 5.63 -2.88 12.63
N GLN A 273 5.81 -3.88 13.50
CA GLN A 273 6.16 -5.24 13.06
C GLN A 273 5.07 -5.83 12.14
N LYS A 274 3.80 -5.47 12.36
CA LYS A 274 2.70 -5.87 11.48
C LYS A 274 2.92 -5.36 10.06
N SER A 275 3.31 -4.09 9.90
CA SER A 275 3.58 -3.51 8.57
C SER A 275 4.76 -4.18 7.86
N LYS A 276 5.84 -4.50 8.59
CA LYS A 276 6.99 -5.26 8.06
C LYS A 276 6.60 -6.67 7.61
N ALA A 277 5.79 -7.37 8.41
CA ALA A 277 5.30 -8.70 8.09
C ALA A 277 4.34 -8.69 6.88
N ALA A 278 3.40 -7.73 6.85
CA ALA A 278 2.43 -7.57 5.77
C ALA A 278 3.10 -7.30 4.42
N GLN A 279 4.18 -6.53 4.39
CA GLN A 279 4.97 -6.32 3.17
C GLN A 279 5.59 -7.62 2.65
N THR A 280 6.19 -8.41 3.55
CA THR A 280 6.84 -9.68 3.17
C THR A 280 5.82 -10.69 2.62
N ASN A 281 4.60 -10.67 3.15
CA ASN A 281 3.50 -11.50 2.68
C ASN A 281 3.03 -11.05 1.29
N ALA A 282 2.82 -9.75 1.05
CA ALA A 282 2.46 -9.22 -0.26
C ALA A 282 3.45 -9.63 -1.37
N ASN A 283 4.76 -9.61 -1.06
CA ASN A 283 5.81 -10.03 -1.99
C ASN A 283 5.80 -11.54 -2.30
N ARG A 284 5.30 -12.38 -1.39
CA ARG A 284 5.14 -13.83 -1.64
C ARG A 284 3.98 -14.10 -2.58
N PHE A 285 2.85 -13.42 -2.42
CA PHE A 285 1.68 -13.59 -3.27
C PHE A 285 1.87 -13.02 -4.69
N GLN A 286 2.65 -11.95 -4.86
CA GLN A 286 3.02 -11.47 -6.21
C GLN A 286 3.87 -12.48 -7.00
N LYS A 287 4.71 -13.27 -6.32
CA LYS A 287 5.52 -14.31 -6.98
C LYS A 287 4.69 -15.50 -7.45
N THR A 288 3.57 -15.80 -6.80
CA THR A 288 2.67 -16.90 -7.18
C THR A 288 1.73 -16.53 -8.32
N THR A 289 1.38 -15.25 -8.50
CA THR A 289 0.55 -14.79 -9.63
C THR A 289 1.33 -14.63 -10.94
N THR A 290 2.64 -14.46 -10.87
CA THR A 290 3.52 -14.59 -12.05
C THR A 290 3.89 -16.07 -12.21
N ASN A 291 3.02 -16.86 -12.82
CA ASN A 291 3.38 -18.17 -13.37
C ASN A 291 4.47 -17.97 -14.44
N LYS A 292 5.72 -17.81 -14.02
CA LYS A 292 6.85 -18.16 -14.86
C LYS A 292 6.90 -19.67 -14.87
N SER A 293 6.74 -20.24 -16.06
CA SER A 293 6.94 -21.67 -16.29
C SER A 293 8.18 -22.17 -15.54
N ALA A 294 8.06 -23.34 -14.92
CA ALA A 294 9.10 -23.96 -14.09
C ALA A 294 10.41 -24.30 -14.84
N TYR A 295 10.55 -23.88 -16.10
CA TYR A 295 11.71 -24.12 -16.95
C TYR A 295 12.79 -23.01 -16.89
N ALA A 296 12.59 -21.95 -16.11
CA ALA A 296 13.51 -20.78 -16.10
C ALA A 296 14.12 -20.43 -14.73
N SER A 297 14.32 -21.40 -13.83
CA SER A 297 14.97 -21.15 -12.53
C SER A 297 16.16 -22.08 -12.29
N SER A 298 17.27 -21.84 -12.98
CA SER A 298 18.61 -22.10 -12.43
C SER A 298 19.26 -20.76 -12.07
N ASN A 299 19.86 -20.72 -10.88
CA ASN A 299 20.66 -19.63 -10.32
C ASN A 299 19.96 -18.35 -9.82
N LYS A 300 19.70 -18.33 -8.51
CA LYS A 300 20.43 -17.48 -7.53
C LYS A 300 19.80 -17.64 -6.14
N LYS A 301 20.38 -18.52 -5.31
CA LYS A 301 20.12 -18.54 -3.86
C LYS A 301 20.92 -17.42 -3.21
N ASN A 302 20.24 -16.35 -2.80
CA ASN A 302 20.81 -15.38 -1.86
C ASN A 302 20.89 -16.04 -0.48
N ALA A 303 22.10 -16.43 -0.09
CA ALA A 303 22.42 -16.91 1.24
C ALA A 303 22.41 -15.74 2.22
N SER A 304 21.70 -15.92 3.33
CA SER A 304 21.79 -15.09 4.53
C SER A 304 23.16 -15.30 5.18
N PHE A 305 24.05 -14.32 5.09
CA PHE A 305 25.25 -14.29 5.92
C PHE A 305 24.89 -13.80 7.32
N ARG A 306 24.64 -14.75 8.24
CA ARG A 306 24.84 -14.56 9.67
C ARG A 306 26.28 -14.97 9.98
N ASN A 307 27.12 -13.99 10.29
CA ASN A 307 28.49 -14.21 10.70
C ASN A 307 28.53 -14.35 12.24
N SER A 308 28.75 -15.57 12.73
CA SER A 308 29.16 -15.81 14.12
C SER A 308 30.14 -16.98 14.12
N ARG A 309 31.45 -16.68 14.11
CA ARG A 309 32.51 -17.64 14.35
C ARG A 309 33.01 -17.50 15.79
N THR A 310 32.54 -18.36 16.67
CA THR A 310 33.27 -18.79 17.88
C THR A 310 33.73 -20.22 17.61
N ASN A 311 35.03 -20.41 17.35
CA ASN A 311 35.63 -21.73 17.16
C ASN A 311 36.43 -22.09 18.41
N THR A 312 35.86 -22.96 19.24
CA THR A 312 36.54 -23.64 20.34
C THR A 312 37.01 -24.98 19.80
N SER A 313 38.32 -25.16 19.64
CA SER A 313 38.94 -26.41 19.22
C SER A 313 39.34 -27.24 20.44
N ARG A 314 38.73 -28.42 20.60
CA ARG A 314 39.23 -29.53 21.43
C ARG A 314 39.09 -30.83 20.63
N GLY A 315 40.19 -31.55 20.44
CA GLY A 315 40.21 -32.83 19.73
C GLY A 315 41.52 -33.61 19.90
N THR A 316 41.60 -34.32 21.02
CA THR A 316 42.26 -35.63 21.28
C THR A 316 43.47 -36.14 20.47
N ARG A 317 44.61 -36.16 21.19
CA ARG A 317 45.64 -37.22 21.37
C ARG A 317 45.57 -38.53 20.55
N ARG A 318 46.65 -38.81 19.81
CA ARG A 318 47.31 -40.12 19.50
C ARG A 318 48.77 -39.75 19.14
N GLY A 319 49.87 -40.35 19.60
CA GLY A 319 50.10 -41.64 20.23
C GLY A 319 51.25 -42.35 19.51
N LYS A 320 52.49 -41.89 19.70
CA LYS A 320 53.78 -42.63 19.81
C LYS A 320 54.92 -41.61 19.75
#